data_AF-A0A0A1U1Q6-F1
#
_entry.id   AF-A0A0A1U1Q6-F1
#
_cell.length_a   1.000
_cell.length_b   1.000
_cell.length_c   1.000
_cell.angle_alpha   90.00
_cell.angle_beta   90.00
_cell.angle_gamma   90.00
#
_symmetry.space_group_name_H-M   'P 1'
#
loop_
_entity.id
_entity.type
_entity.pdbx_description
1 polymer ?
#
loop_
_entity_poly.entity_id
_entity_poly.type
_entity_poly.pdbx_seq_one_letter_code
_entity_poly.pdbx_strand_id
1 'polypeptide(L)'
;MLAFCIFFFLSIVSSKYAVMQYGQNYFVYELGTCYYYTNKYINLYEEDKQIRTKSGTTCKEMEDDPSFNALFAIYELRDDIPEFSAVQYLWDLNEKCELSDKDGHPQEFLYAAGCNKDISGKFYIQYVYDEDKNTVSINKYSDEKCTVAEGEVITKTKGECLKETAGYVTYSDNSVKVFVILALAVMFIF
;
A
#
# COMPACT_ATOMS: atom_id res chain seq x y z
N MET A 1 43.08 -0.07 -0.42
CA MET A 1 41.88 -0.60 0.25
C MET A 1 40.80 0.48 0.31
N LEU A 2 40.41 1.02 -0.85
CA LEU A 2 39.42 2.11 -0.96
C LEU A 2 38.52 1.96 -2.20
N ALA A 3 38.88 1.09 -3.14
CA ALA A 3 38.13 0.86 -4.37
C ALA A 3 37.03 -0.22 -4.24
N PHE A 4 36.97 -0.96 -3.13
CA PHE A 4 36.03 -2.07 -2.97
C PHE A 4 34.70 -1.66 -2.29
N CYS A 5 34.65 -0.47 -1.65
CA CYS A 5 33.44 0.01 -0.97
C CYS A 5 32.45 0.76 -1.89
N ILE A 6 32.84 1.09 -3.13
CA ILE A 6 32.01 1.92 -4.02
C ILE A 6 31.07 1.06 -4.90
N PHE A 7 31.34 -0.24 -5.05
CA PHE A 7 30.47 -1.13 -5.83
C PHE A 7 29.26 -1.69 -5.06
N PHE A 8 29.20 -1.52 -3.73
CA PHE A 8 28.07 -2.03 -2.93
C PHE A 8 26.87 -1.05 -2.87
N PHE A 9 26.96 0.11 -3.54
CA PHE A 9 26.01 1.21 -3.38
C PHE A 9 25.07 1.47 -4.57
N LEU A 10 25.04 0.64 -5.62
CA LEU A 10 24.27 0.94 -6.83
C LEU A 10 23.39 -0.22 -7.36
N SER A 11 22.86 -1.03 -6.45
CA SER A 11 21.60 -1.72 -6.72
C SER A 11 20.49 -0.98 -5.98
N ILE A 12 20.23 0.28 -6.37
CA ILE A 12 18.89 0.83 -6.13
C ILE A 12 18.00 -0.03 -7.03
N VAL A 13 17.51 -1.14 -6.49
CA VAL A 13 16.43 -1.89 -7.12
C VAL A 13 15.30 -0.88 -7.19
N SER A 14 15.10 -0.30 -8.38
CA SER A 14 13.93 0.51 -8.64
C SER A 14 12.75 -0.44 -8.51
N SER A 15 12.03 -0.31 -7.41
CA SER A 15 10.82 -1.09 -7.19
C SER A 15 9.85 -0.80 -8.31
N LYS A 16 9.31 -1.86 -8.90
CA LYS A 16 8.24 -1.79 -9.88
C LYS A 16 6.93 -2.15 -9.20
N TYR A 17 5.83 -1.58 -9.66
CA TYR A 17 4.52 -1.70 -9.05
C TYR A 17 3.50 -2.18 -10.07
N ALA A 18 2.54 -2.97 -9.60
CA ALA A 18 1.27 -3.19 -10.27
C ALA A 18 0.24 -2.24 -9.65
N VAL A 19 -0.33 -1.36 -10.47
CA VAL A 19 -1.25 -0.30 -10.02
C VAL A 19 -2.59 -0.43 -10.76
N MET A 20 -3.69 -0.48 -10.01
CA MET A 20 -5.04 -0.43 -10.58
C MET A 20 -5.78 0.79 -10.02
N GLN A 21 -6.31 1.61 -10.92
CA GLN A 21 -7.17 2.72 -10.54
C GLN A 21 -8.57 2.21 -10.14
N TYR A 22 -9.05 2.67 -8.98
CA TYR A 22 -10.38 2.40 -8.46
C TYR A 22 -11.08 3.72 -8.10
N GLY A 23 -11.90 4.22 -9.03
CA GLY A 23 -12.40 5.60 -8.95
C GLY A 23 -11.25 6.60 -9.12
N GLN A 24 -11.02 7.44 -8.11
CA GLN A 24 -9.85 8.32 -8.08
C GLN A 24 -8.70 7.78 -7.21
N ASN A 25 -8.89 6.62 -6.58
CA ASN A 25 -7.93 5.99 -5.68
C ASN A 25 -7.22 4.82 -6.38
N TYR A 26 -6.30 4.15 -5.70
CA TYR A 26 -5.47 3.12 -6.31
C TYR A 26 -5.30 1.90 -5.42
N PHE A 27 -5.39 0.71 -5.99
CA PHE A 27 -4.78 -0.48 -5.40
C PHE A 27 -3.36 -0.60 -5.91
N VAL A 28 -2.41 -0.83 -5.01
CA VAL A 28 -0.99 -0.91 -5.35
C VAL A 28 -0.37 -2.17 -4.76
N TYR A 29 0.46 -2.81 -5.58
CA TYR A 29 1.30 -3.94 -5.18
C TYR A 29 2.73 -3.69 -5.66
N GLU A 30 3.69 -3.70 -4.76
CA GLU A 30 5.10 -3.76 -5.12
C GLU A 30 5.44 -5.16 -5.66
N LEU A 31 6.05 -5.22 -6.85
CA LEU A 31 6.48 -6.48 -7.43
C LEU A 31 7.58 -7.11 -6.56
N GLY A 32 7.49 -8.43 -6.36
CA GLY A 32 8.40 -9.16 -5.49
C GLY A 32 8.01 -9.13 -4.01
N THR A 33 7.02 -8.34 -3.59
CA THR A 33 6.50 -8.33 -2.22
C THR A 33 5.43 -9.42 -2.03
N CYS A 34 5.43 -10.06 -0.85
CA CYS A 34 4.43 -11.06 -0.47
C CYS A 34 3.21 -10.38 0.16
N TYR A 35 2.05 -10.46 -0.49
CA TYR A 35 0.81 -9.85 0.00
C TYR A 35 -0.18 -10.90 0.46
N TYR A 36 -0.88 -10.65 1.57
CA TYR A 36 -2.02 -11.45 1.98
C TYR A 36 -3.27 -11.05 1.18
N TYR A 37 -3.93 -12.02 0.56
CA TYR A 37 -5.12 -11.84 -0.26
C TYR A 37 -6.05 -13.04 -0.13
N THR A 38 -7.28 -12.82 0.37
CA THR A 38 -8.36 -13.82 0.40
C THR A 38 -7.90 -15.19 0.96
N ASN A 39 -7.36 -15.20 2.18
CA ASN A 39 -6.84 -16.40 2.88
C ASN A 39 -5.57 -17.05 2.32
N LYS A 40 -4.86 -16.42 1.38
CA LYS A 40 -3.58 -16.90 0.87
C LYS A 40 -2.57 -15.77 0.81
N TYR A 41 -1.32 -16.12 0.59
CA TYR A 41 -0.29 -15.17 0.20
C TYR A 41 -0.12 -15.21 -1.32
N ILE A 42 0.08 -14.03 -1.91
CA ILE A 42 0.35 -13.85 -3.33
C ILE A 42 1.61 -13.01 -3.50
N ASN A 43 2.30 -13.22 -4.61
CA ASN A 43 3.45 -12.42 -5.03
C ASN A 43 3.31 -12.11 -6.50
N LEU A 44 3.42 -10.84 -6.85
CA LEU A 44 3.34 -10.39 -8.23
C LEU A 44 4.76 -10.21 -8.75
N TYR A 45 4.99 -10.65 -9.99
CA TYR A 45 6.24 -10.44 -10.69
C TYR A 45 5.98 -10.13 -12.16
N GLU A 46 6.96 -9.53 -12.83
CA GLU A 46 6.88 -9.25 -14.27
C GLU A 46 7.57 -10.36 -15.05
N GLU A 47 6.88 -10.88 -16.06
CA GLU A 47 7.43 -11.79 -17.07
C GLU A 47 6.84 -11.41 -18.42
N ASP A 48 7.67 -11.26 -19.45
CA ASP A 48 7.24 -10.86 -20.80
C ASP A 48 6.36 -9.60 -20.83
N LYS A 49 6.66 -8.62 -19.96
CA LYS A 49 5.90 -7.37 -19.76
C LYS A 49 4.45 -7.59 -19.29
N GLN A 50 4.16 -8.76 -18.75
CA GLN A 50 2.88 -9.10 -18.14
C GLN A 50 3.06 -9.33 -16.65
N ILE A 51 2.02 -9.02 -15.87
CA ILE A 51 1.98 -9.39 -14.47
C ILE A 51 1.68 -10.89 -14.37
N ARG A 52 2.55 -11.59 -13.67
CA ARG A 52 2.39 -12.98 -13.26
C ARG A 52 2.26 -13.06 -11.75
N THR A 53 1.69 -14.16 -11.29
CA THR A 53 1.46 -14.38 -9.86
C THR A 53 1.99 -15.72 -9.39
N LYS A 54 2.60 -15.70 -8.21
CA LYS A 54 2.76 -16.89 -7.38
C LYS A 54 1.77 -16.82 -6.22
N SER A 55 1.34 -17.97 -5.72
CA SER A 55 0.54 -18.05 -4.50
C SER A 55 1.01 -19.18 -3.59
N GLY A 56 0.67 -19.05 -2.30
CA GLY A 56 1.06 -20.01 -1.28
C GLY A 56 0.28 -19.83 0.02
N THR A 57 0.47 -20.76 0.95
CA THR A 57 0.00 -20.64 2.34
C THR A 57 0.97 -19.86 3.21
N THR A 58 2.21 -19.68 2.75
CA THR A 58 3.27 -18.87 3.37
C THR A 58 4.00 -18.08 2.28
N CYS A 59 4.78 -17.07 2.69
CA CYS A 59 5.58 -16.27 1.77
C CYS A 59 6.79 -17.00 1.20
N LYS A 60 7.20 -18.11 1.82
CA LYS A 60 8.38 -18.90 1.41
C LYS A 60 8.04 -20.04 0.47
N GLU A 61 6.83 -20.57 0.58
CA GLU A 61 6.35 -21.71 -0.19
C GLU A 61 5.34 -21.21 -1.23
N MET A 62 5.86 -20.50 -2.23
CA MET A 62 5.05 -19.94 -3.31
C MET A 62 5.30 -20.66 -4.63
N GLU A 63 4.21 -21.01 -5.31
CA GLU A 63 4.23 -21.64 -6.63
C GLU A 63 3.51 -20.76 -7.64
N ASP A 64 3.86 -20.89 -8.93
CA ASP A 64 3.16 -20.16 -9.99
C ASP A 64 1.67 -20.49 -9.97
N ASP A 65 0.85 -19.45 -9.86
CA ASP A 65 -0.60 -19.56 -9.76
C ASP A 65 -1.25 -18.69 -10.84
N PRO A 66 -1.48 -19.23 -12.04
CA PRO A 66 -2.05 -18.48 -13.14
C PRO A 66 -3.52 -18.11 -12.93
N SER A 67 -4.19 -18.64 -11.90
CA SER A 67 -5.59 -18.29 -11.60
C SER A 67 -5.75 -16.83 -11.22
N PHE A 68 -4.71 -16.20 -10.67
CA PHE A 68 -4.69 -14.78 -10.35
C PHE A 68 -4.24 -13.88 -11.51
N ASN A 69 -3.61 -14.41 -12.57
CA ASN A 69 -3.15 -13.58 -13.70
C ASN A 69 -4.29 -12.77 -14.33
N ALA A 70 -5.49 -13.34 -14.45
CA ALA A 70 -6.66 -12.64 -14.98
C ALA A 70 -7.13 -11.50 -14.07
N LEU A 71 -6.99 -11.64 -12.75
CA LEU A 71 -7.31 -10.60 -11.78
C LEU A 71 -6.39 -9.39 -11.94
N PHE A 72 -5.10 -9.65 -12.19
CA PHE A 72 -4.09 -8.61 -12.33
C PHE A 72 -3.89 -8.11 -13.77
N ALA A 73 -4.65 -8.63 -14.73
CA ALA A 73 -4.56 -8.20 -16.13
C ALA A 73 -4.99 -6.73 -16.36
N ILE A 74 -5.78 -6.16 -15.44
CA ILE A 74 -6.23 -4.76 -15.47
C ILE A 74 -5.29 -3.80 -14.73
N TYR A 75 -4.21 -4.33 -14.13
CA TYR A 75 -3.22 -3.52 -13.43
C TYR A 75 -2.16 -3.05 -14.43
N GLU A 76 -1.74 -1.80 -14.26
CA GLU A 76 -0.65 -1.21 -15.04
C GLU A 76 0.67 -1.42 -14.31
N LEU A 77 1.69 -1.81 -15.07
CA LEU A 77 3.07 -1.88 -14.60
C LEU A 77 3.67 -0.47 -14.58
N ARG A 78 4.10 -0.01 -13.40
CA ARG A 78 4.69 1.33 -13.21
C ARG A 78 5.98 1.27 -12.41
N ASP A 79 6.90 2.19 -12.70
CA ASP A 79 8.14 2.36 -11.91
C ASP A 79 7.94 3.30 -10.71
N ASP A 80 6.77 3.93 -10.61
CA ASP A 80 6.37 4.86 -9.56
C ASP A 80 4.94 4.58 -9.07
N ILE A 81 4.66 5.03 -7.85
CA ILE A 81 3.30 5.04 -7.30
C ILE A 81 2.65 6.41 -7.56
N PRO A 82 1.35 6.47 -7.87
CA PRO A 82 0.63 7.74 -7.99
C PRO A 82 0.73 8.58 -6.71
N GLU A 83 0.61 9.91 -6.84
CA GLU A 83 0.54 10.80 -5.68
C GLU A 83 -0.69 10.48 -4.82
N PHE A 84 -0.48 10.29 -3.52
CA PHE A 84 -1.51 9.92 -2.56
C PHE A 84 -1.38 10.75 -1.29
N SER A 85 -2.50 10.99 -0.64
CA SER A 85 -2.50 11.59 0.70
C SER A 85 -2.46 10.54 1.78
N ALA A 86 -3.15 9.41 1.59
CA ALA A 86 -3.35 8.39 2.63
C ALA A 86 -3.17 6.96 2.11
N VAL A 87 -2.69 6.06 2.97
CA VAL A 87 -2.69 4.61 2.75
C VAL A 87 -3.66 3.95 3.72
N GLN A 88 -4.54 3.11 3.20
CA GLN A 88 -5.29 2.13 3.96
C GLN A 88 -4.69 0.75 3.67
N TYR A 89 -4.21 0.09 4.73
CA TYR A 89 -3.80 -1.30 4.67
C TYR A 89 -5.00 -2.20 4.96
N LEU A 90 -5.28 -3.13 4.05
CA LEU A 90 -6.39 -4.07 4.14
C LEU A 90 -5.86 -5.41 4.68
N TRP A 91 -6.31 -5.76 5.88
CA TRP A 91 -5.94 -6.98 6.59
C TRP A 91 -7.00 -8.09 6.44
N ASP A 92 -7.97 -7.90 5.54
CA ASP A 92 -9.06 -8.85 5.25
C ASP A 92 -9.81 -9.24 6.55
N LEU A 93 -9.86 -10.52 6.91
CA LEU A 93 -10.55 -11.00 8.12
C LEU A 93 -9.66 -11.04 9.38
N ASN A 94 -8.42 -10.55 9.34
CA ASN A 94 -7.50 -10.62 10.49
C ASN A 94 -7.81 -9.54 11.54
N GLU A 95 -8.49 -9.92 12.63
CA GLU A 95 -9.05 -8.98 13.60
C GLU A 95 -8.04 -8.12 14.37
N LYS A 96 -6.78 -8.55 14.41
CA LYS A 96 -5.68 -7.85 15.09
C LYS A 96 -4.80 -7.05 14.14
N CYS A 97 -5.10 -7.07 12.84
CA CYS A 97 -4.22 -6.50 11.82
C CYS A 97 -2.80 -7.07 11.95
N GLU A 98 -2.73 -8.39 12.11
CA GLU A 98 -1.51 -9.18 12.21
C GLU A 98 -1.60 -10.33 11.20
N LEU A 99 -0.52 -10.62 10.50
CA LEU A 99 -0.42 -11.75 9.58
C LEU A 99 0.36 -12.89 10.24
N SER A 100 0.00 -14.12 9.88
CA SER A 100 0.66 -15.32 10.40
C SER A 100 2.09 -15.47 9.88
N ASP A 101 2.34 -15.00 8.65
CA ASP A 101 3.67 -14.93 8.06
C ASP A 101 4.27 -13.55 8.29
N LYS A 102 5.53 -13.54 8.74
CA LYS A 102 6.27 -12.33 9.11
C LYS A 102 6.70 -11.53 7.89
N ASP A 103 6.87 -12.22 6.77
CA ASP A 103 7.24 -11.62 5.49
C ASP A 103 5.98 -11.18 4.70
N GLY A 104 4.79 -11.39 5.26
CA GLY A 104 3.51 -11.05 4.67
C GLY A 104 3.14 -9.58 4.85
N HIS A 105 2.59 -8.99 3.80
CA HIS A 105 2.10 -7.61 3.78
C HIS A 105 0.58 -7.56 3.57
N PRO A 106 -0.16 -6.68 4.26
CA PRO A 106 -1.56 -6.40 3.91
C PRO A 106 -1.64 -5.71 2.53
N GLN A 107 -2.79 -5.78 1.87
CA GLN A 107 -2.98 -5.06 0.61
C GLN A 107 -2.99 -3.55 0.83
N GLU A 108 -2.51 -2.78 -0.14
CA GLU A 108 -2.43 -1.32 -0.05
C GLU A 108 -3.48 -0.66 -0.94
N PHE A 109 -4.32 0.16 -0.31
CA PHE A 109 -5.25 1.06 -0.98
C PHE A 109 -4.81 2.50 -0.75
N LEU A 110 -4.36 3.17 -1.80
CA LEU A 110 -3.90 4.55 -1.77
C LEU A 110 -5.06 5.49 -2.08
N TYR A 111 -5.35 6.40 -1.17
CA TYR A 111 -6.25 7.52 -1.44
C TYR A 111 -5.49 8.64 -2.11
N ALA A 112 -5.92 9.01 -3.32
CA ALA A 112 -5.26 10.06 -4.09
C ALA A 112 -5.16 11.36 -3.31
N ALA A 113 -4.08 12.10 -3.55
CA ALA A 113 -3.91 13.43 -2.99
C ALA A 113 -4.95 14.41 -3.57
N GLY A 114 -5.29 15.43 -2.80
CA GLY A 114 -6.22 16.49 -3.23
C GLY A 114 -7.69 16.23 -2.89
N CYS A 115 -8.56 16.93 -3.62
CA CYS A 115 -10.01 16.91 -3.43
C CYS A 115 -10.67 15.95 -4.44
N ASN A 116 -10.90 14.72 -4.02
CA ASN A 116 -11.27 13.64 -4.93
C ASN A 116 -12.74 13.28 -4.79
N LYS A 117 -13.42 13.09 -5.91
CA LYS A 117 -14.81 12.64 -5.90
C LYS A 117 -14.87 11.24 -5.29
N ASP A 118 -15.75 11.06 -4.31
CA ASP A 118 -16.01 9.77 -3.69
C ASP A 118 -16.45 8.73 -4.72
N ILE A 119 -16.27 7.44 -4.40
CA ILE A 119 -16.65 6.31 -5.23
C ILE A 119 -18.16 6.32 -5.55
N SER A 120 -19.01 6.82 -4.64
CA SER A 120 -20.45 6.97 -4.93
C SER A 120 -20.78 8.11 -5.90
N GLY A 121 -19.82 8.99 -6.18
CA GLY A 121 -20.00 10.16 -7.03
C GLY A 121 -20.79 11.31 -6.39
N LYS A 122 -21.15 11.21 -5.10
CA LYS A 122 -22.03 12.19 -4.43
C LYS A 122 -21.29 13.35 -3.78
N PHE A 123 -20.11 13.10 -3.23
CA PHE A 123 -19.33 14.07 -2.45
C PHE A 123 -17.90 14.11 -2.96
N TYR A 124 -17.15 15.11 -2.52
CA TYR A 124 -15.70 15.14 -2.62
C TYR A 124 -15.09 14.85 -1.25
N ILE A 125 -13.97 14.14 -1.24
CA ILE A 125 -13.26 13.68 -0.05
C ILE A 125 -11.82 14.18 -0.12
N GLN A 126 -11.34 14.70 1.01
CA GLN A 126 -9.93 14.98 1.23
C GLN A 126 -9.47 14.23 2.48
N TYR A 127 -8.34 13.55 2.38
CA TYR A 127 -7.67 12.93 3.52
C TYR A 127 -6.57 13.86 4.01
N VAL A 128 -6.55 14.13 5.32
CA VAL A 128 -5.59 15.04 5.95
C VAL A 128 -4.94 14.35 7.14
N TYR A 129 -3.61 14.37 7.17
CA TYR A 129 -2.82 13.84 8.29
C TYR A 129 -2.55 14.93 9.31
N ASP A 130 -2.82 14.58 10.56
CA ASP A 130 -2.40 15.36 11.72
C ASP A 130 -1.35 14.52 12.45
N GLU A 131 -0.07 14.83 12.20
CA GLU A 131 1.07 14.14 12.81
C GLU A 131 1.10 14.31 14.32
N ASP A 132 0.75 15.49 14.83
CA ASP A 132 0.75 15.79 16.27
C ASP A 132 -0.28 14.92 17.01
N LYS A 133 -1.43 14.66 16.36
CA LYS A 133 -2.49 13.83 16.93
C LYS A 133 -2.39 12.36 16.54
N ASN A 134 -1.47 11.99 15.65
CA ASN A 134 -1.37 10.66 15.07
C ASN A 134 -2.71 10.18 14.46
N THR A 135 -3.36 11.06 13.68
CA THR A 135 -4.69 10.78 13.10
C THR A 135 -4.79 11.10 11.61
N VAL A 136 -5.73 10.43 10.95
CA VAL A 136 -6.19 10.72 9.60
C VAL A 136 -7.61 11.27 9.69
N SER A 137 -7.81 12.47 9.15
CA SER A 137 -9.13 13.08 9.02
C SER A 137 -9.64 12.88 7.61
N ILE A 138 -10.90 12.42 7.51
CA ILE A 138 -11.64 12.22 6.27
C ILE A 138 -12.66 13.33 6.21
N ASN A 139 -12.35 14.36 5.43
CA ASN A 139 -13.18 15.55 5.28
C ASN A 139 -14.05 15.40 4.03
N LYS A 140 -15.34 15.71 4.17
CA LYS A 140 -16.32 15.63 3.09
C LYS A 140 -16.73 17.02 2.65
N TYR A 141 -16.93 17.19 1.34
CA TYR A 141 -17.23 18.46 0.70
C TYR A 141 -18.26 18.29 -0.41
N SER A 142 -19.01 19.35 -0.67
CA SER A 142 -20.00 19.40 -1.75
C SER A 142 -19.43 19.89 -3.09
N ASP A 143 -18.20 20.42 -3.09
CA ASP A 143 -17.54 21.03 -4.25
C ASP A 143 -16.17 20.41 -4.55
N GLU A 144 -15.76 20.46 -5.81
CA GLU A 144 -14.49 19.90 -6.32
C GLU A 144 -13.23 20.58 -5.78
N LYS A 145 -13.37 21.75 -5.14
CA LYS A 145 -12.25 22.49 -4.55
C LYS A 145 -12.11 22.25 -3.05
N CYS A 146 -13.00 21.46 -2.46
CA CYS A 146 -13.05 21.18 -1.04
C CYS A 146 -13.12 22.46 -0.19
N THR A 147 -14.01 23.38 -0.57
CA THR A 147 -14.18 24.67 0.12
C THR A 147 -15.46 24.75 0.94
N VAL A 148 -16.47 23.96 0.59
CA VAL A 148 -17.78 23.91 1.24
C VAL A 148 -17.92 22.56 1.92
N ALA A 149 -17.55 22.52 3.21
CA ALA A 149 -17.61 21.33 4.04
C ALA A 149 -19.05 20.78 4.12
N GLU A 150 -19.17 19.45 4.08
CA GLU A 150 -20.44 18.73 4.11
C GLU A 150 -20.39 17.61 5.15
N GLY A 151 -21.22 17.71 6.19
CA GLY A 151 -21.29 16.72 7.25
C GLY A 151 -20.13 16.79 8.24
N GLU A 152 -19.97 15.71 9.02
CA GLU A 152 -18.95 15.62 10.08
C GLU A 152 -17.62 15.09 9.54
N VAL A 153 -16.54 15.64 10.10
CA VAL A 153 -15.18 15.11 9.90
C VAL A 153 -15.07 13.77 10.60
N ILE A 154 -14.67 12.75 9.86
CA ILE A 154 -14.40 11.42 10.43
C ILE A 154 -12.91 11.34 10.73
N THR A 155 -12.55 11.12 11.98
CA THR A 155 -11.15 10.97 12.40
C THR A 155 -10.85 9.51 12.73
N LYS A 156 -9.71 9.01 12.23
CA LYS A 156 -9.18 7.67 12.48
C LYS A 156 -7.78 7.78 13.10
N THR A 157 -7.48 7.00 14.12
CA THR A 157 -6.12 6.91 14.67
C THR A 157 -5.21 6.13 13.72
N LYS A 158 -4.00 6.64 13.45
CA LYS A 158 -3.00 5.92 12.62
C LYS A 158 -2.56 4.64 13.33
N GLY A 159 -2.41 3.56 12.57
CA GLY A 159 -1.96 2.25 13.07
C GLY A 159 -2.95 1.49 13.95
N GLU A 160 -4.11 2.07 14.30
CA GLU A 160 -5.15 1.37 15.02
C GLU A 160 -5.87 0.40 14.08
N CYS A 161 -6.09 -0.84 14.55
CA CYS A 161 -6.82 -1.85 13.80
C CYS A 161 -8.33 -1.62 13.93
N LEU A 162 -8.98 -1.29 12.83
CA LEU A 162 -10.39 -0.91 12.78
C LEU A 162 -11.20 -1.89 11.96
N LYS A 163 -12.42 -2.22 12.43
CA LYS A 163 -13.39 -2.96 11.62
C LYS A 163 -14.13 -2.01 10.69
N GLU A 164 -14.04 -2.26 9.38
CA GLU A 164 -14.82 -1.60 8.33
C GLU A 164 -15.61 -2.61 7.49
N THR A 165 -16.41 -2.13 6.53
CA THR A 165 -17.28 -2.99 5.70
C THR A 165 -16.49 -4.05 4.93
N ALA A 166 -15.28 -3.71 4.48
CA ALA A 166 -14.44 -4.61 3.69
C ALA A 166 -13.58 -5.58 4.52
N GLY A 167 -13.54 -5.43 5.85
CA GLY A 167 -12.65 -6.22 6.70
C GLY A 167 -12.03 -5.39 7.82
N TYR A 168 -10.83 -5.79 8.23
CA TYR A 168 -10.01 -5.05 9.18
C TYR A 168 -8.99 -4.20 8.44
N VAL A 169 -8.81 -2.95 8.90
CA VAL A 169 -7.98 -1.97 8.22
C VAL A 169 -7.13 -1.18 9.22
N THR A 170 -6.00 -0.67 8.75
CA THR A 170 -5.21 0.36 9.45
C THR A 170 -4.89 1.50 8.49
N TYR A 171 -4.82 2.73 8.99
CA TYR A 171 -4.46 3.90 8.19
C TYR A 171 -3.03 4.37 8.50
N SER A 172 -2.30 4.83 7.48
CA SER A 172 -0.95 5.40 7.58
C SER A 172 -0.71 6.48 6.51
N ASP A 173 0.17 7.43 6.81
CA ASP A 173 0.65 8.50 5.93
C ASP A 173 1.71 8.04 4.94
N ASN A 174 2.38 6.92 5.22
CA ASN A 174 3.51 6.44 4.45
C ASN A 174 3.17 5.14 3.74
N SER A 175 3.48 5.08 2.44
CA SER A 175 3.94 3.83 1.83
C SER A 175 5.23 3.48 2.57
N VAL A 176 5.23 2.47 3.43
CA VAL A 176 6.40 2.14 4.24
C VAL A 176 7.54 1.71 3.31
N LYS A 177 8.36 2.68 2.91
CA LYS A 177 9.69 2.44 2.39
C LYS A 177 10.69 3.09 3.33
N VAL A 178 11.43 2.20 3.99
CA VAL A 178 12.72 2.42 4.63
C VAL A 178 12.70 3.02 6.04
N PHE A 179 12.63 2.16 7.06
CA PHE A 179 13.43 2.32 8.29
C PHE A 179 13.82 0.95 8.90
N VAL A 180 14.52 0.11 8.14
CA VAL A 180 15.27 -1.04 8.72
C VAL A 180 16.77 -1.01 8.37
N ILE A 181 17.22 -0.14 7.44
CA ILE A 181 18.62 -0.14 6.98
C ILE A 181 19.53 0.84 7.74
N LEU A 182 19.01 1.75 8.58
CA LEU A 182 19.89 2.66 9.34
C LEU A 182 20.47 2.04 10.62
N ALA A 183 19.87 0.97 11.17
CA ALA A 183 20.36 0.34 12.41
C ALA A 183 21.56 -0.61 12.17
N LEU A 184 21.73 -1.14 10.95
CA LEU A 184 22.86 -2.01 10.60
C LEU A 184 24.09 -1.24 10.12
N ALA A 185 23.93 -0.03 9.59
CA ALA A 185 25.07 0.78 9.14
C ALA A 185 25.90 1.35 10.31
N VAL A 186 25.31 1.54 11.50
CA VAL A 186 26.03 2.06 12.68
C VAL A 186 26.82 0.98 13.41
N MET A 187 26.48 -0.30 13.25
CA MET A 187 27.25 -1.42 13.83
C MET A 187 28.51 -1.81 13.05
N PHE A 188 28.72 -1.27 11.85
CA PHE A 188 29.95 -1.49 11.06
C PHE A 188 30.90 -0.28 11.08
N ILE A 189 30.57 0.78 11.82
CA ILE A 189 31.41 1.97 12.00
C ILE A 189 32.06 2.00 13.40
N PHE A 190 31.74 1.03 14.28
CA PHE A 190 32.40 0.82 15.57
C PHE A 190 33.12 -0.53 15.64
#